data_AF-A0A656G6A3-F1
#
_entry.id   AF-A0A656G6A3-F1
#
_cell.length_a   1.000
_cell.length_b   1.000
_cell.length_c   1.000
_cell.angle_alpha   90.00
_cell.angle_beta   90.00
_cell.angle_gamma   90.00
#
_symmetry.space_group_name_H-M   'P 1'
#
loop_
_entity.id
_entity.type
_entity.pdbx_description
1 polymer ?
#
loop_
_entity_poly.entity_id
_entity_poly.type
_entity_poly.pdbx_seq_one_letter_code
_entity_poly.pdbx_strand_id
1 'polypeptide(L)' 'MARGGYFGLYIEFKATPPHDAVVSGSQYEWIRQLGEQGYLAIVCRGHFDAIEQIRAYLRLPQTTVAA' A
#
# COMPACT_ATOMS: atom_id res chain seq x y z
N MET A 1 -2.70 12.74 -1.67
CA MET A 1 -2.75 13.28 -0.28
C MET A 1 -2.29 12.21 0.69
N ALA A 2 -1.46 12.58 1.65
CA ALA A 2 -1.04 11.74 2.78
C ALA A 2 -2.19 11.57 3.78
N ARG A 3 -2.44 10.35 4.24
CA ARG A 3 -3.56 10.01 5.14
C ARG A 3 -3.11 9.09 6.28
N GLY A 4 -3.80 9.18 7.41
CA GLY A 4 -3.66 8.25 8.54
C GLY A 4 -2.31 8.28 9.26
N GLY A 5 -1.54 9.36 9.13
CA GLY A 5 -0.18 9.44 9.67
C GLY A 5 0.90 8.91 8.73
N TYR A 6 0.52 8.31 7.59
CA TYR A 6 1.45 7.85 6.57
C TYR A 6 1.80 8.98 5.60
N PHE A 7 3.00 8.92 5.01
CA PHE A 7 3.45 9.84 3.97
C PHE A 7 2.77 9.58 2.61
N GLY A 8 2.34 8.35 2.39
CA GLY A 8 1.63 7.93 1.18
C GLY A 8 1.18 6.48 1.28
N LEU A 9 0.34 6.07 0.33
CA LEU A 9 -0.03 4.68 0.09
C LEU A 9 0.79 4.14 -1.09
N TYR A 10 1.45 3.00 -0.90
CA TYR A 10 2.09 2.22 -1.95
C TYR A 10 1.42 0.85 -2.05
N ILE A 11 1.02 0.46 -3.26
CA ILE A 11 0.41 -0.84 -3.53
C ILE A 11 1.31 -1.63 -4.48
N GLU A 12 1.85 -2.75 -3.99
CA GLU A 12 2.36 -3.83 -4.84
C GLU A 12 1.17 -4.64 -5.34
N PHE A 13 0.80 -4.45 -6.60
CA PHE A 13 -0.37 -5.09 -7.19
C PHE A 13 -0.03 -6.45 -7.78
N LYS A 14 -0.83 -7.47 -7.45
CA LYS A 14 -0.74 -8.81 -8.03
C LYS A 14 -2.08 -9.19 -8.65
N ALA A 15 -2.05 -9.97 -9.73
CA ALA A 15 -3.25 -10.55 -10.30
C ALA A 15 -3.85 -11.60 -9.34
N THR A 16 -5.15 -11.87 -9.50
CA THR A 16 -5.82 -13.04 -8.91
C THR A 16 -5.61 -14.26 -9.81
N PRO A 17 -5.83 -15.49 -9.28
CA PRO A 17 -5.75 -16.71 -10.08
C PRO A 17 -6.60 -16.65 -11.36
N PRO A 18 -6.21 -17.35 -12.43
CA PRO A 18 -5.08 -18.30 -12.50
C PRO A 18 -3.74 -17.68 -12.93
N HIS A 19 -3.69 -16.37 -13.14
CA HIS A 19 -2.49 -15.65 -13.59
C HIS A 19 -1.81 -14.88 -12.46
N ASP A 20 -2.01 -15.32 -11.21
CA ASP A 20 -1.39 -14.71 -10.06
C ASP A 20 0.12 -14.94 -10.04
N ALA A 21 0.81 -14.06 -9.31
CA ALA A 21 2.24 -14.15 -9.11
C ALA A 21 2.54 -13.93 -7.63
N VAL A 22 3.55 -14.67 -7.14
CA VAL A 22 4.09 -14.43 -5.81
C VAL A 22 4.77 -13.06 -5.76
N VAL A 23 4.86 -12.51 -4.54
CA VAL A 23 5.71 -11.34 -4.29
C VAL A 23 7.15 -11.83 -4.25
N SER A 24 8.02 -11.26 -5.09
CA SER A 24 9.43 -11.63 -5.11
C SER A 24 10.14 -11.17 -3.83
N GLY A 25 11.32 -11.73 -3.54
CA GLY A 25 12.14 -11.30 -2.39
C GLY A 25 12.46 -9.80 -2.45
N SER A 26 12.88 -9.29 -3.60
CA SER A 26 13.18 -7.86 -3.80
C SER A 26 11.95 -6.96 -3.62
N GLN A 27 10.77 -7.41 -4.03
CA GLN A 27 9.52 -6.67 -3.81
C GLN A 27 9.16 -6.63 -2.33
N TYR A 28 9.33 -7.74 -1.62
CA TYR A 28 9.11 -7.80 -0.18
C TYR A 28 10.06 -6.84 0.56
N GLU A 29 11.35 -6.85 0.22
CA GLU A 29 12.34 -5.94 0.81
C GLU A 29 11.99 -4.48 0.55
N TRP A 30 11.53 -4.15 -0.66
CA TRP A 30 11.10 -2.80 -1.01
C TRP A 30 9.89 -2.33 -0.19
N ILE A 31 8.86 -3.18 -0.08
CA ILE A 31 7.66 -2.89 0.73
C ILE A 31 8.06 -2.66 2.19
N ARG A 32 8.94 -3.51 2.74
CA ARG A 32 9.45 -3.35 4.11
C ARG A 32 10.14 -2.00 4.30
N GLN A 33 11.06 -1.65 3.41
CA GLN A 33 11.81 -0.39 3.48
C GLN A 33 10.90 0.85 3.36
N LEU A 34 9.86 0.79 2.53
CA LEU A 34 8.86 1.86 2.43
C LEU A 34 8.07 2.01 3.73
N GLY A 35 7.67 0.89 4.33
CA GLY A 35 6.99 0.87 5.63
C GLY A 35 7.83 1.54 6.72
N GLU A 36 9.13 1.20 6.79
CA GLU A 36 10.09 1.79 7.74
C GLU A 36 10.29 3.29 7.52
N GLN A 37 10.13 3.76 6.28
CA GLN A 37 10.20 5.19 5.93
C GLN A 37 8.86 5.92 6.08
N GLY A 38 7.81 5.28 6.63
CA GLY A 38 6.55 5.94 6.96
C GLY A 38 5.46 5.89 5.87
N TYR A 39 5.62 5.05 4.84
CA TYR A 39 4.54 4.77 3.89
C TYR A 39 3.64 3.64 4.40
N LEU A 40 2.35 3.71 4.06
CA LEU A 40 1.51 2.52 4.09
C LEU A 40 1.80 1.71 2.83
N ALA A 41 2.70 0.73 2.93
CA ALA A 41 3.08 -0.14 1.82
C ALA A 41 2.43 -1.52 1.98
N ILE A 42 1.58 -1.89 1.03
CA ILE A 42 0.77 -3.12 1.09
C ILE A 42 0.80 -3.89 -0.22
N VAL A 43 0.43 -5.17 -0.17
CA VAL A 43 0.21 -6.00 -1.35
C VAL A 43 -1.28 -6.13 -1.56
N CYS A 44 -1.76 -5.87 -2.78
CA CYS A 44 -3.15 -6.12 -3.15
C CYS A 44 -3.26 -7.16 -4.24
N ARG A 45 -4.26 -8.05 -4.15
CA ARG A 45 -4.55 -9.08 -5.16
C ARG A 45 -5.84 -8.80 -5.89
N GLY A 46 -5.73 -8.39 -7.15
CA GLY A 46 -6.87 -8.04 -7.99
C GLY A 46 -7.47 -6.68 -7.64
N HIS A 47 -8.31 -6.20 -8.55
CA HIS A 47 -8.81 -4.83 -8.51
C HIS A 47 -9.80 -4.59 -7.35
N PHE A 48 -10.55 -5.61 -6.92
CA PHE A 48 -11.47 -5.48 -5.77
C PHE A 48 -10.71 -5.10 -4.49
N ASP A 49 -9.66 -5.86 -4.15
CA ASP A 49 -8.81 -5.58 -2.99
C ASP A 49 -8.14 -4.21 -3.12
N ALA A 50 -7.52 -3.90 -4.26
CA ALA A 50 -6.88 -2.60 -4.47
C ALA A 50 -7.85 -1.42 -4.32
N ILE A 51 -9.06 -1.50 -4.88
CA ILE A 51 -10.08 -0.46 -4.75
C ILE A 51 -10.53 -0.32 -3.29
N GLU A 52 -10.72 -1.42 -2.58
CA GLU A 52 -11.10 -1.41 -1.17
C GLU A 52 -10.03 -0.71 -0.32
N GLN A 53 -8.75 -1.07 -0.51
CA GLN A 53 -7.63 -0.47 0.22
C GLN A 53 -7.46 1.01 -0.09
N ILE A 54 -7.61 1.41 -1.35
CA ILE A 54 -7.59 2.84 -1.73
C ILE A 54 -8.72 3.59 -1.03
N ARG A 55 -9.94 3.05 -1.05
CA ARG A 55 -11.09 3.67 -0.37
C ARG A 55 -10.88 3.75 1.13
N ALA A 56 -10.34 2.71 1.76
CA ALA A 56 -10.03 2.68 3.18
C ALA A 56 -8.99 3.75 3.54
N TYR A 57 -7.88 3.81 2.79
CA TYR A 57 -6.83 4.80 2.98
C TYR A 57 -7.34 6.24 2.83
N LEU A 58 -8.16 6.50 1.80
CA LEU A 58 -8.70 7.84 1.55
C LEU A 58 -9.70 8.31 2.62
N ARG A 59 -10.32 7.39 3.37
CA ARG A 59 -11.21 7.71 4.50
C ARG A 59 -10.45 8.05 5.79
N LEU A 60 -9.16 7.73 5.88
CA LEU A 60 -8.37 8.09 7.06
C LEU A 60 -8.22 9.62 7.15
N PRO A 61 -8.00 10.17 8.36
CA PRO A 61 -7.73 11.59 8.54
C PRO A 61 -6.55 12.08 7.69
N GLN A 62 -6.53 13.36 7.33
CA GLN A 62 -5.38 13.94 6.66
C GLN A 62 -4.14 13.85 7.55
N THR A 63 -3.02 13.37 7.00
CA THR A 63 -1.73 13.43 7.69
C THR A 63 -1.30 14.89 7.79
N THR A 64 -0.95 15.32 9.00
CA THR A 64 -0.44 16.65 9.31
C THR A 64 0.97 16.56 9.87
N VAL A 65 1.85 17.46 9.48
CA VAL A 65 3.20 17.58 10.06
C VAL A 65 3.15 18.70 11.09
N ALA A 66 3.67 18.45 12.29
CA ALA A 66 3.85 19.50 13.28
C ALA A 66 4.90 20.50 12.77
N ALA A 67 4.59 21.79 12.88
CA ALA A 67 5.49 22.87 12.50
C ALA A 67 6.67 23.03 13.46
#